data_AF-X1KL43-F1
#
_entry.id   AF-X1KL43-F1
#
_cell.length_a   1.000
_cell.length_b   1.000
_cell.length_c   1.000
_cell.angle_alpha   90.00
_cell.angle_beta   90.00
_cell.angle_gamma   90.00
#
_symmetry.space_group_name_H-M   'P 1'
#
loop_
_entity.id
_entity.type
_entity.pdbx_description
1 polymer ?
#
loop_
_entity_poly.entity_id
_entity_poly.type
_entity_poly.pdbx_seq_one_letter_code
_entity_poly.pdbx_strand_id
1 'polypeptide(L)'
;MTITTQEQAMRALFSDRKLTLETLLEIENKQRELVPFNLFPIQEDMLTQSTWRDIYIKPGQVGATSLWVGDFLIDNVTINGTVSVIVSYDEFSAQRLLLKAK
;
A
#
# COMPACT_ATOMS: atom_id res chain seq x y z
N MET A 1 33.67 1.59 3.86
CA MET A 1 33.09 2.00 2.56
C MET A 1 31.85 1.15 2.19
N THR A 2 30.97 0.87 3.15
CA THR A 2 29.72 0.09 2.95
C THR A 2 28.46 0.97 3.03
N ILE A 3 28.59 2.18 3.57
CA ILE A 3 27.49 3.13 3.83
C ILE A 3 26.87 3.63 2.52
N THR A 4 27.69 3.86 1.48
CA THR A 4 27.23 4.34 0.16
C THR A 4 26.28 3.36 -0.52
N THR A 5 26.51 2.05 -0.40
CA THR A 5 25.67 1.03 -1.04
C THR A 5 24.32 0.88 -0.33
N GLN A 6 24.29 0.94 1.00
CA GLN A 6 23.05 0.85 1.78
C GLN A 6 22.17 2.08 1.60
N GLU A 7 22.76 3.27 1.62
CA GLU A 7 22.01 4.51 1.39
C GLU A 7 21.45 4.57 -0.03
N GLN A 8 22.23 4.14 -1.03
CA GLN A 8 21.76 4.03 -2.42
C GLN A 8 20.61 3.04 -2.55
N ALA A 9 20.70 1.87 -1.90
CA ALA A 9 19.63 0.88 -1.89
C ALA A 9 18.35 1.42 -1.24
N MET A 10 18.48 2.15 -0.13
CA MET A 10 17.33 2.75 0.56
C MET A 10 16.67 3.85 -0.27
N ARG A 11 17.48 4.69 -0.93
CA ARG A 11 16.97 5.70 -1.87
C ARG A 11 16.26 5.05 -3.05
N ALA A 12 16.82 3.99 -3.62
CA ALA A 12 16.19 3.25 -4.70
C ALA A 12 14.84 2.67 -4.28
N LEU A 13 14.79 2.02 -3.10
CA LEU A 13 13.57 1.44 -2.54
C LEU A 13 12.45 2.48 -2.46
N PHE A 14 12.68 3.61 -1.78
CA PHE A 14 11.66 4.63 -1.59
C PHE A 14 11.43 5.56 -2.80
N SER A 15 12.28 5.49 -3.83
CA SER A 15 12.06 6.24 -5.08
C SER A 15 11.04 5.59 -6.00
N ASP A 16 10.77 4.30 -5.81
CA ASP A 16 9.80 3.53 -6.56
C ASP A 16 8.71 3.03 -5.61
N ARG A 17 7.49 3.56 -5.79
CA ARG A 17 6.38 3.25 -4.90
C ARG A 17 5.94 1.79 -4.98
N LYS A 18 5.95 1.21 -6.19
CA LYS A 18 5.62 -0.21 -6.38
C LYS A 18 6.65 -1.08 -5.67
N LEU A 19 7.93 -0.80 -5.90
CA LEU A 19 9.01 -1.54 -5.24
C LEU A 19 8.92 -1.43 -3.71
N THR A 20 8.59 -0.26 -3.18
CA THR A 20 8.38 -0.06 -1.74
C THR A 20 7.29 -0.99 -1.22
N LEU A 21 6.11 -1.02 -1.86
CA LEU A 21 4.98 -1.83 -1.42
C LEU A 21 5.28 -3.33 -1.51
N GLU A 22 5.80 -3.78 -2.65
CA GLU A 22 6.08 -5.20 -2.90
C GLU A 22 7.22 -5.75 -2.03
N THR A 23 8.12 -4.88 -1.56
CA THR A 23 9.25 -5.26 -0.70
C THR A 23 8.92 -5.19 0.79
N LEU A 24 8.13 -4.19 1.21
CA LEU A 24 7.91 -3.90 2.64
C LEU A 24 6.60 -4.45 3.20
N LEU A 25 5.63 -4.79 2.35
CA LEU A 25 4.31 -5.22 2.79
C LEU A 25 4.03 -6.68 2.42
N GLU A 26 3.32 -7.35 3.31
CA GLU A 26 2.80 -8.70 3.13
C GLU A 26 1.27 -8.68 3.17
N ILE A 27 0.63 -9.64 2.50
CA ILE A 27 -0.82 -9.85 2.54
C ILE A 27 -1.14 -11.30 2.82
N GLU A 28 -2.29 -11.55 3.45
CA GLU A 28 -2.83 -12.90 3.56
C GLU A 28 -3.36 -13.38 2.20
N ASN A 29 -2.87 -14.52 1.75
CA ASN A 29 -3.41 -15.23 0.59
C ASN A 29 -4.70 -16.00 0.97
N LYS A 30 -5.30 -16.72 0.00
CA LYS A 30 -6.54 -17.49 0.24
C LYS A 30 -6.35 -18.64 1.25
N GLN A 31 -5.11 -19.08 1.44
CA GLN A 31 -4.70 -20.11 2.37
C GLN A 31 -4.38 -19.54 3.76
N ARG A 32 -4.53 -18.22 3.96
CA ARG A 32 -4.19 -17.47 5.19
C ARG A 32 -2.69 -17.49 5.51
N GLU A 33 -1.86 -17.60 4.48
CA GLU A 33 -0.42 -17.45 4.59
C GLU A 33 -0.05 -16.00 4.27
N LEU A 34 0.89 -15.43 5.02
CA LEU A 34 1.48 -14.15 4.69
C LEU A 34 2.42 -14.33 3.49
N VAL A 35 2.16 -13.58 2.44
CA VAL A 35 2.95 -13.57 1.21
C VAL A 35 3.30 -12.13 0.81
N PRO A 36 4.39 -11.91 0.05
CA PRO A 36 4.74 -10.58 -0.45
C PRO A 36 3.57 -9.95 -1.22
N PHE A 37 3.35 -8.65 -1.01
CA PHE A 37 2.25 -7.93 -1.64
C PHE A 37 2.53 -7.55 -3.10
N ASN A 38 2.69 -8.56 -3.95
CA ASN A 38 2.89 -8.37 -5.39
C ASN A 38 1.63 -7.80 -6.03
N LEU A 39 1.75 -6.66 -6.71
CA LEU A 39 0.60 -5.96 -7.27
C LEU A 39 0.10 -6.66 -8.53
N PHE A 40 -1.21 -6.84 -8.62
CA PHE A 40 -1.85 -7.25 -9.88
C PHE A 40 -1.85 -6.07 -10.87
N PRO A 41 -1.93 -6.33 -12.19
CA PRO A 41 -1.91 -5.27 -13.20
C PRO A 41 -2.93 -4.15 -12.97
N ILE A 42 -4.13 -4.47 -12.48
CA ILE A 42 -5.15 -3.47 -12.15
C ILE A 42 -4.75 -2.60 -10.93
N GLN A 43 -4.06 -3.17 -9.94
CA GLN A 43 -3.59 -2.42 -8.78
C GLN A 43 -2.40 -1.53 -9.16
N GLU A 44 -1.51 -2.02 -10.02
CA GLU A 44 -0.42 -1.22 -10.57
C GLU A 44 -0.93 -0.04 -11.40
N ASP A 45 -1.94 -0.26 -12.24
CA ASP A 45 -2.61 0.81 -12.99
C ASP A 45 -3.23 1.85 -12.05
N MET A 46 -3.95 1.42 -11.02
CA MET A 46 -4.51 2.31 -10.00
C MET A 46 -3.43 3.12 -9.26
N LEU A 47 -2.28 2.50 -8.95
CA LEU A 47 -1.18 3.17 -8.25
C LEU A 47 -0.50 4.21 -9.16
N THR A 48 -0.24 3.86 -10.41
CA THR A 48 0.56 4.66 -11.36
C THR A 48 -0.23 5.80 -11.99
N GLN A 49 -1.55 5.64 -12.17
CA GLN A 49 -2.42 6.66 -12.76
C GLN A 49 -3.06 7.60 -11.73
N SER A 50 -2.78 7.42 -10.43
CA SER A 50 -3.33 8.25 -9.36
C SER A 50 -2.94 9.73 -9.50
N THR A 51 -3.93 10.62 -9.46
CA THR A 51 -3.78 12.08 -9.60
C THR A 51 -4.28 12.86 -8.39
N TRP A 52 -4.18 12.26 -7.19
CA TRP A 52 -4.54 12.80 -5.86
C TRP A 52 -6.02 12.75 -5.51
N ARG A 53 -6.93 13.00 -6.46
CA ARG A 53 -8.39 13.03 -6.23
C ARG A 53 -9.11 12.12 -7.21
N ASP A 54 -8.85 10.84 -7.07
CA ASP A 54 -9.33 9.84 -8.02
C ASP A 54 -10.59 9.14 -7.51
N ILE A 55 -11.47 8.78 -8.45
CA ILE A 55 -12.65 7.95 -8.20
C ILE A 55 -12.51 6.69 -9.05
N TYR A 56 -12.37 5.55 -8.39
CA TYR A 56 -12.23 4.26 -9.06
C TYR A 56 -13.54 3.48 -9.01
N ILE A 57 -14.10 3.21 -10.20
CA ILE A 57 -15.11 2.16 -10.37
C ILE A 57 -14.36 0.87 -10.70
N LYS A 58 -14.46 -0.12 -9.84
CA LYS A 58 -13.69 -1.37 -9.94
C LYS A 58 -14.58 -2.61 -9.86
N PRO A 59 -14.16 -3.73 -10.46
CA PRO A 59 -14.76 -5.03 -10.17
C PRO A 59 -14.66 -5.43 -8.69
N GLY A 60 -15.46 -6.42 -8.31
CA GLY A 60 -15.34 -7.07 -7.01
C GLY A 60 -14.01 -7.82 -6.86
N GLN A 61 -13.56 -8.00 -5.62
CA GLN A 61 -12.46 -8.92 -5.25
C GLN A 61 -11.08 -8.68 -5.89
N VAL A 62 -10.79 -7.48 -6.39
CA VAL A 62 -9.48 -7.12 -6.98
C VAL A 62 -8.43 -6.65 -5.96
N GLY A 63 -8.69 -6.75 -4.66
CA GLY A 63 -7.71 -6.35 -3.63
C GLY A 63 -7.40 -4.84 -3.57
N ALA A 64 -8.18 -3.98 -4.21
CA ALA A 64 -7.92 -2.54 -4.27
C ALA A 64 -7.81 -1.86 -2.90
N THR A 65 -8.57 -2.30 -1.90
CA THR A 65 -8.46 -1.71 -0.57
C THR A 65 -7.13 -2.02 0.10
N SER A 66 -6.56 -3.21 -0.14
CA SER A 66 -5.22 -3.55 0.38
C SER A 66 -4.15 -2.66 -0.24
N LEU A 67 -4.29 -2.30 -1.53
CA LEU A 67 -3.40 -1.34 -2.20
C LEU A 67 -3.41 0.00 -1.48
N TRP A 68 -4.58 0.64 -1.35
CA TRP A 68 -4.67 1.98 -0.76
C TRP A 68 -4.29 2.02 0.71
N VAL A 69 -4.72 1.02 1.49
CA VAL A 69 -4.35 0.94 2.90
C VAL A 69 -2.83 0.77 3.06
N GLY A 70 -2.20 -0.05 2.22
CA GLY A 70 -0.75 -0.23 2.21
C GLY A 70 -0.01 1.05 1.81
N ASP A 71 -0.44 1.73 0.74
CA ASP A 71 0.16 2.97 0.27
C ASP A 71 0.07 4.10 1.31
N PHE A 72 -1.11 4.27 1.91
CA PHE A 72 -1.31 5.24 3.00
C PHE A 72 -0.51 4.90 4.25
N LEU A 73 -0.36 3.60 4.57
CA LEU A 73 0.49 3.18 5.68
C LEU A 73 1.94 3.58 5.43
N ILE A 74 2.47 3.36 4.23
CA ILE A 74 3.82 3.80 3.85
C ILE A 74 3.98 5.30 4.05
N ASP A 75 3.02 6.12 3.61
CA ASP A 75 3.10 7.57 3.82
C ASP A 75 3.04 7.95 5.31
N ASN A 76 2.18 7.31 6.10
CA ASN A 76 2.08 7.58 7.54
C ASN A 76 3.36 7.22 8.30
N VAL A 77 4.11 6.21 7.88
CA VAL A 77 5.36 5.80 8.56
C VAL A 77 6.60 6.50 8.02
N THR A 78 6.58 6.99 6.77
CA THR A 78 7.76 7.60 6.12
C THR A 78 7.72 9.12 6.03
N ILE A 79 6.54 9.74 6.07
CA ILE A 79 6.34 11.18 5.90
C ILE A 79 5.77 11.76 7.19
N ASN A 80 6.59 12.53 7.91
CA ASN A 80 6.20 13.17 9.15
C ASN A 80 4.98 14.09 8.97
N GLY A 81 4.01 13.98 9.87
CA GLY A 81 2.81 14.81 9.87
C GLY A 81 1.70 14.32 8.93
N THR A 82 1.87 13.15 8.30
CA THR A 82 0.81 12.54 7.49
C THR A 82 -0.27 11.94 8.40
N VAL A 83 -1.53 12.24 8.07
CA VAL A 83 -2.70 11.63 8.70
C VAL A 83 -3.60 11.10 7.59
N SER A 84 -3.85 9.79 7.62
CA SER A 84 -4.76 9.13 6.69
C SER A 84 -6.11 8.90 7.34
N VAL A 85 -7.19 9.17 6.61
CA VAL A 85 -8.57 8.97 7.07
C VAL A 85 -9.26 7.96 6.17
N ILE A 86 -9.75 6.87 6.77
CA ILE A 86 -10.52 5.84 6.08
C ILE A 86 -12.00 6.06 6.40
N VAL A 87 -12.80 6.37 5.37
CA VAL A 87 -14.25 6.51 5.48
C VAL A 87 -14.91 5.30 4.83
N SER A 88 -15.88 4.71 5.50
CA SER A 88 -16.67 3.61 4.96
C SER A 88 -18.14 3.76 5.36
N TYR A 89 -19.00 2.93 4.80
CA TYR A 89 -20.44 3.00 5.03
C TYR A 89 -20.83 2.80 6.50
N ASP A 90 -20.11 1.93 7.22
CA ASP A 90 -20.37 1.60 8.61
C ASP A 90 -19.09 1.53 9.45
N GLU A 91 -19.23 1.63 10.77
CA GLU A 91 -18.09 1.64 11.70
C GLU A 91 -17.30 0.34 11.67
N PHE A 92 -17.98 -0.81 11.58
CA PHE A 92 -17.34 -2.12 11.61
C PHE A 92 -16.44 -2.34 10.39
N SER A 93 -16.92 -1.94 9.20
CA SER A 93 -16.13 -1.94 7.97
C SER A 93 -14.91 -1.04 8.10
N ALA A 94 -15.06 0.18 8.63
CA ALA A 94 -13.94 1.12 8.82
C ALA A 94 -12.88 0.55 9.79
N GLN A 95 -13.31 0.03 10.94
CA GLN A 95 -12.43 -0.60 11.93
C GLN A 95 -11.65 -1.77 11.31
N ARG A 96 -12.33 -2.64 10.56
CA ARG A 96 -11.68 -3.78 9.89
C ARG A 96 -10.61 -3.35 8.89
N LEU A 97 -10.84 -2.26 8.16
CA LEU A 97 -9.85 -1.73 7.23
C LEU A 97 -8.63 -1.14 7.94
N LEU A 98 -8.85 -0.45 9.07
CA LEU A 98 -7.76 0.05 9.90
C LEU A 98 -6.88 -1.08 10.46
N LEU A 99 -7.49 -2.21 10.83
CA LEU A 99 -6.77 -3.39 11.31
C LEU A 99 -5.94 -4.10 10.23
N LYS A 100 -6.19 -3.84 8.94
CA LYS A 100 -5.35 -4.36 7.85
C LYS A 100 -4.03 -3.61 7.69
N ALA A 101 -3.91 -2.42 8.26
CA ALA A 101 -2.70 -1.59 8.22
C ALA A 101 -1.74 -1.96 9.36
N LYS A 102 -1.41 -3.24 9.51
CA LYS A 102 -0.58 -3.77 10.60
C LYS A 102 0.55 -4.62 10.08
#